data_AF-A0A3M1ZRS4-F1
#
_entry.id   AF-A0A3M1ZRS4-F1
#
_cell.length_a   1.000
_cell.length_b   1.000
_cell.length_c   1.000
_cell.angle_alpha   90.00
_cell.angle_beta   90.00
_cell.angle_gamma   90.00
#
_symmetry.space_group_name_H-M   'P 1'
#
loop_
_entity.id
_entity.type
_entity.pdbx_description
1 polymer ?
#
loop_
_entity_poly.entity_id
_entity_poly.type
_entity_poly.pdbx_seq_one_letter_code
_entity_poly.pdbx_strand_id
1 'polypeptide(L)'
;MVVTGVSGSGKSSLAFDTVFAEGQWRFLESLPAYARLLSEKSVRPAVDAMENVRPAVALEQRNTVRTARSTLGTATELYDLFRVLYAAAGEVRCPG
;
A
#
# COMPACT_ATOMS: atom_id res chain seq x y z
N MET A 1 6.57 17.95 -2.33
CA MET A 1 8.02 18.00 -2.01
C MET A 1 8.74 17.12 -3.01
N VAL A 2 9.89 17.57 -3.52
CA VAL A 2 10.74 16.81 -4.44
C VAL A 2 12.11 16.68 -3.79
N VAL A 3 12.65 15.46 -3.71
CA VAL A 3 13.99 15.19 -3.14
C VAL A 3 14.93 14.84 -4.29
N THR A 4 15.98 15.65 -4.49
CA THR A 4 16.91 15.53 -5.63
C THR A 4 18.36 15.35 -5.17
N GLY A 5 19.21 14.80 -6.03
CA GLY A 5 20.63 14.57 -5.77
C GLY A 5 21.20 13.38 -6.53
N VAL A 6 22.52 13.21 -6.51
CA VAL A 6 23.24 12.15 -7.25
C VAL A 6 22.84 10.74 -6.78
N SER A 7 22.92 9.74 -7.65
CA SER A 7 22.67 8.34 -7.25
C SER A 7 23.50 7.96 -6.02
N GLY A 8 22.91 7.22 -5.07
CA GLY A 8 23.58 6.86 -3.81
C GLY A 8 23.59 7.93 -2.71
N SER A 9 23.13 9.16 -2.96
CA SER A 9 23.12 10.24 -1.94
C SER A 9 22.09 10.07 -0.80
N GLY A 10 21.54 8.87 -0.59
CA GLY A 10 20.58 8.60 0.49
C GLY A 10 19.15 9.12 0.30
N LYS A 11 18.78 9.65 -0.88
CA LYS A 11 17.42 10.19 -1.16
C LYS A 11 16.32 9.18 -0.90
N SER A 12 16.50 7.97 -1.43
CA SER A 12 15.53 6.88 -1.26
C SER A 12 15.47 6.47 0.22
N SER A 13 16.60 6.40 0.91
CA SER A 13 16.61 6.09 2.34
C SER A 13 15.93 7.16 3.19
N LEU A 14 16.14 8.44 2.88
CA LEU A 14 15.41 9.52 3.54
C LEU A 14 13.90 9.43 3.28
N ALA A 15 13.50 9.20 2.03
CA ALA A 15 12.08 9.16 1.66
C ALA A 15 11.34 7.92 2.19
N PHE A 16 11.92 6.73 2.01
CA PHE A 16 11.30 5.45 2.33
C PHE A 16 11.63 4.98 3.76
N ASP A 17 12.91 4.90 4.10
CA ASP A 17 13.35 4.31 5.37
C ASP A 17 13.12 5.25 6.56
N THR A 18 12.99 6.56 6.32
CA THR A 18 12.77 7.56 7.37
C THR A 18 11.36 8.14 7.34
N VAL A 19 11.02 8.92 6.31
CA VAL A 19 9.76 9.68 6.27
C VAL A 19 8.54 8.77 6.14
N PHE A 20 8.56 7.85 5.16
CA PHE A 20 7.47 6.89 5.00
C PHE A 20 7.37 5.93 6.19
N ALA A 21 8.50 5.37 6.66
CA ALA A 21 8.52 4.49 7.81
C ALA A 21 7.93 5.14 9.08
N GLU A 22 8.25 6.41 9.35
CA GLU A 22 7.71 7.14 10.51
C GLU A 22 6.21 7.37 10.38
N GLY A 23 5.73 7.73 9.17
CA GLY A 23 4.30 7.91 8.90
C GLY A 23 3.52 6.62 9.01
N GLN A 24 4.10 5.50 8.56
CA GLN A 24 3.50 4.18 8.70
C GLN A 24 3.47 3.72 10.17
N TRP A 25 4.60 3.86 10.89
CA TRP A 25 4.70 3.48 12.29
C TRP A 25 3.68 4.22 13.17
N ARG A 26 3.58 5.55 13.02
CA ARG A 26 2.59 6.35 13.77
C ARG A 26 1.15 5.99 13.44
N PHE A 27 0.85 5.70 12.18
CA PHE A 27 -0.48 5.26 11.79
C PHE A 27 -0.84 3.93 12.48
N LEU A 28 0.07 2.95 12.48
CA LEU A 28 -0.13 1.68 13.17
C LEU A 28 -0.26 1.83 14.69
N GLU A 29 0.52 2.71 15.31
CA GLU A 29 0.40 3.02 16.75
C GLU A 29 -0.95 3.64 17.11
N SER A 30 -1.58 4.39 16.20
CA SER A 30 -2.91 4.97 16.42
C SER A 30 -4.06 3.96 16.36
N LEU A 31 -3.80 2.74 15.90
CA LEU A 31 -4.82 1.69 15.79
C LEU A 31 -5.12 1.02 17.15
N PRO A 32 -6.33 0.45 17.32
CA PRO A 32 -6.65 -0.35 18.49
C PRO A 32 -5.67 -1.51 18.71
N ALA A 33 -5.45 -1.89 19.98
CA ALA A 33 -4.50 -2.94 20.36
C ALA A 33 -4.69 -4.26 19.58
N TYR A 34 -5.95 -4.65 19.31
CA TYR A 34 -6.25 -5.85 18.53
C TYR A 34 -5.80 -5.75 17.07
N ALA A 35 -5.94 -4.59 16.42
CA ALA A 35 -5.49 -4.40 15.05
C ALA A 35 -3.95 -4.44 14.94
N ARG A 36 -3.24 -4.02 16.00
CA ARG A 36 -1.78 -4.12 16.08
C ARG A 36 -1.28 -5.57 16.15
N LEU A 37 -2.09 -6.52 16.63
CA LEU A 37 -1.73 -7.96 16.63
C LEU A 37 -1.67 -8.55 15.22
N LEU A 38 -2.47 -8.01 14.30
CA LEU A 38 -2.52 -8.44 12.89
C LEU A 38 -1.51 -7.68 12.02
N SER A 39 -0.90 -6.64 12.57
CA SER A 39 0.06 -5.81 11.87
C SER A 39 1.46 -6.43 11.96
N GLU A 40 2.25 -6.31 10.90
CA GLU A 40 3.68 -6.65 10.97
C GLU A 40 4.33 -5.81 12.08
N LYS A 41 5.29 -6.40 12.80
CA LYS A 41 6.06 -5.69 13.83
C LYS A 41 6.80 -4.53 13.18
N SER A 42 6.23 -3.33 13.26
CA SER A 42 6.88 -2.12 12.77
C SER A 42 7.95 -1.71 13.78
N VAL A 43 9.19 -1.66 13.32
CA VAL A 43 10.30 -1.11 14.10
C VAL A 43 10.22 0.41 13.97
N ARG A 44 10.24 1.12 15.10
CA ARG A 44 10.32 2.58 15.10
C ARG A 44 11.59 3.02 14.35
N PRO A 45 11.51 3.89 13.35
CA PRO A 45 12.69 4.33 12.61
C PRO A 45 13.62 5.18 13.47
N ALA A 46 14.92 5.17 13.13
CA ALA A 46 15.96 5.88 13.86
C ALA A 46 15.94 7.38 13.53
N VAL A 47 15.02 8.12 14.14
CA VAL A 47 14.90 9.58 14.01
C VAL A 47 14.85 10.24 15.39
N ASP A 48 15.53 11.37 15.55
CA ASP A 48 15.56 12.12 16.82
C ASP A 48 14.18 12.70 17.13
N ALA A 49 13.64 13.51 16.22
CA ALA A 49 12.30 14.09 16.31
C ALA A 49 11.70 14.32 14.93
N MET A 50 10.40 14.07 14.81
CA MET A 50 9.60 14.45 13.65
C MET A 50 8.21 14.84 14.14
N GLU A 51 7.64 15.93 13.66
CA GLU A 51 6.35 16.42 14.12
C GLU A 51 5.38 16.54 12.94
N ASN A 52 4.07 16.52 13.22
CA ASN A 52 3.02 16.66 12.20
C ASN A 52 3.11 15.63 11.05
N VAL A 53 3.65 14.45 11.34
CA VAL A 53 3.74 13.34 10.39
C VAL A 53 2.34 12.78 10.15
N ARG A 54 1.88 12.87 8.91
CA ARG A 54 0.61 12.30 8.46
C ARG A 54 0.79 10.81 8.11
N PRO A 55 -0.28 10.00 8.11
CA PRO A 55 -0.24 8.67 7.53
C PRO A 55 0.35 8.72 6.12
N ALA A 56 1.32 7.85 5.85
CA ALA A 56 2.08 7.84 4.62
C ALA A 56 1.82 6.56 3.82
N VAL A 57 1.80 6.69 2.49
CA VAL A 57 1.68 5.58 1.54
C VAL A 57 2.85 5.65 0.57
N ALA A 58 3.62 4.58 0.47
CA ALA A 58 4.71 4.45 -0.50
C ALA A 58 4.16 3.91 -1.82
N LEU A 59 4.37 4.66 -2.91
CA LEU A 59 4.09 4.21 -4.27
C LEU A 59 5.42 3.87 -4.94
N GLU A 60 5.79 2.60 -4.88
CA GLU A 60 7.03 2.09 -5.49
C GLU A 60 6.74 1.38 -6.81
N GLN A 61 7.69 1.45 -7.74
CA GLN A 61 7.72 0.59 -8.93
C GLN A 61 8.18 -0.83 -8.55
N ARG A 62 7.48 -1.49 -7.62
CA ARG A 62 7.71 -2.91 -7.36
C ARG A 62 7.03 -3.72 -8.46
N ASN A 63 7.73 -4.73 -8.99
CA ASN A 63 7.11 -5.72 -9.85
C ASN A 63 6.07 -6.48 -9.02
N THR A 64 4.80 -6.15 -9.19
CA THR A 64 3.69 -6.92 -8.62
C THR A 64 3.85 -8.36 -9.03
N VAL A 65 3.79 -9.29 -8.06
CA VAL A 65 3.91 -10.73 -8.30
C VAL A 65 2.78 -11.14 -9.24
N ARG A 66 3.11 -11.31 -10.53
CA ARG A 66 2.15 -11.72 -11.56
C ARG A 66 1.93 -13.22 -11.42
N THR A 67 0.84 -13.61 -10.77
CA THR A 67 0.34 -14.98 -10.90
C THR A 67 -0.38 -15.12 -12.25
N ALA A 68 -0.48 -16.33 -12.79
CA ALA A 68 -1.16 -16.58 -14.08
C ALA A 68 -2.64 -16.12 -14.10
N ARG A 69 -3.24 -15.87 -12.94
CA ARG A 69 -4.64 -15.38 -12.78
C ARG A 69 -4.73 -13.88 -12.51
N SER A 70 -3.60 -13.19 -12.31
CA SER A 70 -3.58 -11.75 -12.04
C SER A 70 -3.68 -10.97 -13.35
N THR A 71 -4.72 -10.15 -13.47
CA THR A 71 -4.95 -9.26 -14.61
C THR A 71 -5.01 -7.80 -14.15
N LEU A 72 -5.04 -6.85 -15.08
CA LEU A 72 -5.30 -5.44 -14.74
C LEU A 72 -6.65 -5.28 -14.04
N GLY A 73 -7.66 -6.07 -14.43
CA GLY A 73 -8.99 -6.03 -13.82
C GLY A 73 -9.00 -6.48 -12.36
N THR A 74 -8.16 -7.46 -11.99
CA THR A 74 -8.01 -7.86 -10.58
C THR A 74 -7.14 -6.89 -9.79
N ALA A 75 -6.11 -6.29 -10.41
CA ALA A 75 -5.23 -5.33 -9.74
C ALA A 75 -5.91 -3.99 -9.43
N THR A 76 -6.92 -3.62 -10.20
CA THR A 76 -7.71 -2.39 -10.03
C THR A 76 -9.06 -2.65 -9.35
N GLU A 77 -9.33 -3.88 -8.90
CA GLU A 77 -10.60 -4.33 -8.32
C GLU A 77 -11.83 -4.21 -9.25
N LEU A 78 -11.64 -3.76 -10.51
CA LEU A 78 -12.70 -3.67 -11.50
C LEU A 78 -13.38 -5.02 -11.76
N TYR A 79 -12.62 -6.12 -11.73
CA TYR A 79 -13.17 -7.45 -11.92
C TYR A 79 -14.18 -7.80 -10.82
N ASP A 80 -13.92 -7.42 -9.57
CA ASP A 80 -14.83 -7.69 -8.45
C ASP A 80 -16.09 -6.83 -8.53
N LEU A 81 -15.95 -5.56 -8.94
CA LEU A 81 -17.09 -4.70 -9.24
C LEU A 81 -17.96 -5.30 -10.36
N PHE A 82 -17.35 -5.79 -11.43
CA PHE A 82 -18.08 -6.45 -12.50
C PHE A 82 -18.77 -7.73 -12.04
N ARG A 83 -18.16 -8.53 -11.16
CA ARG A 83 -18.82 -9.72 -10.60
C ARG A 83 -20.10 -9.36 -9.86
N VAL A 84 -20.08 -8.31 -9.03
CA VAL A 84 -21.27 -7.82 -8.34
C VAL A 84 -22.30 -7.31 -9.34
N LEU A 85 -21.87 -6.54 -10.35
CA LEU A 85 -22.74 -6.00 -11.40
C LEU A 85 -23.45 -7.11 -12.19
N TYR A 86 -22.71 -8.09 -12.71
CA TYR A 86 -23.28 -9.20 -13.49
C TYR A 86 -24.11 -10.14 -12.63
N ALA A 87 -23.78 -10.33 -11.36
CA ALA A 87 -24.62 -11.09 -10.45
C ALA A 87 -25.96 -10.39 -10.18
N ALA A 88 -25.97 -9.05 -10.11
CA ALA A 88 -27.16 -8.27 -9.83
C ALA A 88 -28.05 -8.01 -11.07
N ALA A 89 -27.45 -7.81 -12.24
CA ALA A 89 -28.15 -7.35 -13.45
C ALA A 89 -27.92 -8.23 -14.69
N GLY A 90 -27.14 -9.30 -14.59
CA GLY A 90 -26.85 -10.19 -15.72
C GLY A 90 -27.98 -11.17 -16.00
N GLU A 91 -28.34 -11.32 -17.27
CA GLU A 91 -29.22 -12.40 -17.73
C GLU A 91 -28.43 -13.71 -17.87
N VAL A 92 -28.83 -14.76 -17.16
CA VAL A 92 -28.23 -16.09 -17.30
C VAL A 92 -28.81 -16.77 -18.54
N ARG A 93 -27.94 -17.18 -19.47
CA ARG A 93 -28.32 -17.96 -20.66
C ARG A 93 -27.64 -19.31 -20.62
N CYS A 94 -28.38 -20.38 -20.91
CA CYS A 94 -27.81 -21.71 -21.04
C CYS A 94 -26.83 -21.73 -22.23
N PRO A 95 -25.61 -22.25 -22.08
CA PRO A 95 -24.71 -22.49 -23.19
C PRO A 95 -25.27 -23.66 -24.01
N GLY A 96 -25.94 -23.34 -25.12
CA GLY A 96 -26.41 -24.30 -26.12
C GLY A 96 -25.33 -24.65 -27.13
#